data_AF-A0AAW0T9L7-F1
#
_entry.id   AF-A0AAW0T9L7-F1
#
_cell.length_a   1.000
_cell.length_b   1.000
_cell.length_c   1.000
_cell.angle_alpha   90.00
_cell.angle_beta   90.00
_cell.angle_gamma   90.00
#
_symmetry.space_group_name_H-M   'P 1'
#
loop_
_entity.id
_entity.type
_entity.pdbx_description
1 polymer ?
#
loop_
_entity_poly.entity_id
_entity_poly.type
_entity_poly.pdbx_seq_one_letter_code
_entity_poly.pdbx_strand_id
1 'polypeptide(L)'
;MPLPRRSPLSTPRASTTVVPRSLKPLLQQARQTISDQQQAITTLQANMAALITRGNVAPAPRVPLSAAPEKCDLDMTPAAFRSWKRSMECWLLLLPSPSSWPRQEAVHHVRLLCGPPLQRALDARFTFNQWSALTQQEALDAIGNLVLRSSSPAVQWAEFFGVSQGQDECVSDYFVRGAQKVNDCAFDCPPCSLNLSEYLLLKKLVVGIRDTGLKQQVYQTCDSLGSVDALRAMCCAYEAARQYTTGVGGWRESSRAAGWHRAGRGGREPDARRRRCHHLWQDTALTYLLELWSSKRPHGTASAYAVSGSVTTAGANVSRQPTIEVTVALGKGAKHRTAAVADTGAQVCVAGAALLSSLNIQPTQLQGCAGLRDVADLPLRCLGSCRCDIYLGGHATQQ
;
A
#
# COMPACT_ATOMS: atom_id res chain seq x y z
N MET A 1 -15.27 -7.09 108.09
CA MET A 1 -16.25 -6.03 107.76
C MET A 1 -16.81 -6.29 106.36
N PRO A 2 -17.97 -6.97 106.22
CA PRO A 2 -18.66 -7.15 104.94
C PRO A 2 -19.79 -6.12 104.74
N LEU A 3 -19.89 -5.58 103.52
CA LEU A 3 -20.90 -4.62 103.06
C LEU A 3 -22.22 -5.31 102.64
N PRO A 4 -23.37 -4.60 102.67
CA PRO A 4 -24.69 -5.21 102.64
C PRO A 4 -25.25 -5.51 101.24
N ARG A 5 -26.02 -6.61 101.17
CA ARG A 5 -26.90 -7.05 100.07
C ARG A 5 -27.91 -5.95 99.67
N ARG A 6 -27.95 -5.59 98.39
CA ARG A 6 -29.05 -4.81 97.78
C ARG A 6 -30.20 -5.73 97.37
N SER A 7 -31.42 -5.30 97.71
CA SER A 7 -32.71 -5.92 97.42
C SER A 7 -33.09 -5.88 95.93
N PRO A 8 -33.96 -6.79 95.45
CA PRO A 8 -34.43 -6.83 94.06
C PRO A 8 -35.38 -5.67 93.74
N LEU A 9 -35.14 -5.05 92.59
CA LEU A 9 -35.91 -3.94 92.04
C LEU A 9 -37.21 -4.49 91.42
N SER A 10 -38.36 -4.06 91.96
CA SER A 10 -39.70 -4.37 91.47
C SER A 10 -39.91 -3.84 90.05
N THR A 11 -40.28 -4.73 89.12
CA THR A 11 -40.74 -4.37 87.77
C THR A 11 -42.12 -3.72 87.83
N PRO A 12 -42.33 -2.55 87.19
CA PRO A 12 -43.65 -1.93 87.11
C PRO A 12 -44.52 -2.72 86.13
N ARG A 13 -45.70 -3.12 86.61
CA ARG A 13 -46.75 -3.80 85.84
C ARG A 13 -47.24 -2.85 84.75
N ALA A 14 -46.96 -3.17 83.49
CA ALA A 14 -47.31 -2.35 82.34
C ALA A 14 -48.84 -2.23 82.20
N SER A 15 -49.33 -1.00 82.29
CA SER A 15 -50.71 -0.62 81.97
C SER A 15 -50.97 -0.90 80.48
N THR A 16 -51.83 -1.88 80.19
CA THR A 16 -52.30 -2.16 78.82
C THR A 16 -53.04 -0.95 78.28
N THR A 17 -52.41 -0.22 77.37
CA THR A 17 -52.98 0.92 76.65
C THR A 17 -54.07 0.39 75.72
N VAL A 18 -55.34 0.59 76.08
CA VAL A 18 -56.48 0.21 75.25
C VAL A 18 -56.57 1.21 74.10
N VAL A 19 -56.09 0.82 72.92
CA VAL A 19 -56.24 1.61 71.69
C VAL A 19 -57.72 1.62 71.29
N PRO A 20 -58.37 2.79 71.20
CA PRO A 20 -59.76 2.92 70.74
C PRO A 20 -59.98 2.19 69.40
N ARG A 21 -61.09 1.46 69.27
CA ARG A 21 -61.40 0.68 68.05
C ARG A 21 -61.45 1.56 66.78
N SER A 22 -61.79 2.84 66.93
CA SER A 22 -61.80 3.84 65.84
C SER A 22 -60.41 4.21 65.31
N LEU A 23 -59.34 4.01 66.09
CA LEU A 23 -57.96 4.34 65.70
C LEU A 23 -57.23 3.18 65.01
N LYS A 24 -57.78 1.96 65.06
CA LYS A 24 -57.20 0.78 64.40
C LYS A 24 -57.03 0.94 62.88
N PRO A 25 -58.02 1.40 62.10
CA PRO A 25 -57.84 1.57 60.66
C PRO A 25 -56.80 2.64 60.32
N LEU A 26 -56.73 3.73 61.09
CA LEU A 26 -55.73 4.78 60.91
C LEU A 26 -54.31 4.28 61.21
N LEU A 27 -54.12 3.47 62.26
CA LEU A 27 -52.83 2.87 62.57
C LEU A 27 -52.41 1.82 61.51
N GLN A 28 -53.38 1.09 60.95
CA GLN A 28 -53.10 0.15 59.86
C GLN A 28 -52.71 0.89 58.58
N GLN A 29 -53.40 1.97 58.26
CA GLN A 29 -53.05 2.84 57.13
C GLN A 29 -51.65 3.46 57.32
N ALA A 30 -51.36 4.01 58.50
CA ALA A 30 -50.05 4.58 58.79
C ALA A 30 -48.93 3.55 58.68
N ARG A 31 -49.15 2.32 59.15
CA ARG A 31 -48.19 1.21 58.99
C ARG A 31 -47.95 0.87 57.52
N GLN A 32 -49.00 0.86 56.70
CA GLN A 32 -48.86 0.60 55.27
C GLN A 32 -48.05 1.71 54.60
N THR A 33 -48.37 2.97 54.86
CA THR A 33 -47.63 4.12 54.31
C THR A 33 -46.15 4.08 54.69
N ILE A 34 -45.82 3.71 55.94
CA ILE A 34 -44.43 3.56 56.39
C ILE A 34 -43.73 2.44 55.63
N SER A 35 -44.40 1.30 55.43
CA SER A 35 -43.85 0.17 54.65
C SER A 35 -43.55 0.57 53.21
N ASP A 36 -44.49 1.27 52.56
CA ASP A 36 -44.36 1.71 51.16
C ASP A 36 -43.22 2.73 51.01
N GLN A 37 -43.10 3.66 51.97
CA GLN A 37 -41.99 4.62 52.03
C GLN A 37 -40.63 3.92 52.20
N GLN A 38 -40.55 2.90 53.06
CA GLN A 38 -39.31 2.14 53.26
C GLN A 38 -38.88 1.44 51.97
N GLN A 39 -39.82 0.84 51.23
CA GLN A 39 -39.55 0.19 49.94
C GLN A 39 -39.09 1.18 48.86
N ALA A 40 -39.69 2.37 48.82
CA ALA A 40 -39.27 3.44 47.91
C ALA A 40 -37.85 3.92 48.22
N ILE A 41 -37.51 4.08 49.50
CA ILE A 41 -36.16 4.45 49.95
C ILE A 41 -35.14 3.37 49.56
N THR A 42 -35.44 2.09 49.78
CA THR A 42 -34.55 0.99 49.38
C THR A 42 -34.32 0.96 47.88
N THR A 43 -35.37 1.22 47.09
CA THR A 43 -35.27 1.28 45.62
C THR A 43 -34.40 2.45 45.15
N LEU A 44 -34.57 3.62 45.76
CA LEU A 44 -33.73 4.79 45.51
C LEU A 44 -32.26 4.52 45.87
N GLN A 45 -32.01 3.89 47.02
CA GLN A 45 -30.66 3.52 47.46
C GLN A 45 -30.01 2.53 46.50
N ALA A 46 -30.74 1.52 46.00
CA ALA A 46 -30.25 0.58 45.00
C ALA A 46 -29.91 1.28 43.67
N ASN A 47 -30.77 2.21 43.22
CA ASN A 47 -30.52 3.01 42.01
C ASN A 47 -29.31 3.94 42.18
N MET A 48 -29.15 4.56 43.35
CA MET A 48 -27.98 5.38 43.66
C MET A 48 -26.70 4.55 43.72
N ALA A 49 -26.74 3.35 44.32
CA ALA A 49 -25.60 2.44 44.34
C ALA A 49 -25.21 1.98 42.93
N ALA A 50 -26.19 1.70 42.05
CA ALA A 50 -25.98 1.36 40.64
C ALA A 50 -25.38 2.53 39.83
N LEU A 51 -25.78 3.77 40.13
CA LEU A 51 -25.18 4.97 39.53
C LEU A 51 -23.74 5.19 40.00
N ILE A 52 -23.44 4.95 41.28
CA ILE A 52 -22.08 5.06 41.83
C ILE A 52 -21.16 3.97 41.26
N THR A 53 -21.66 2.75 41.06
CA THR A 53 -20.89 1.69 40.38
C THR A 53 -20.65 2.01 38.90
N ARG A 54 -21.57 2.71 38.23
CA ARG A 54 -21.33 3.24 36.87
C ARG A 54 -20.34 4.42 36.84
N GLY A 55 -20.28 5.23 37.89
CA GLY A 55 -19.40 6.40 37.99
C GLY A 55 -17.93 6.08 38.30
N ASN A 56 -17.63 4.90 38.86
CA ASN A 56 -16.28 4.48 39.25
C ASN A 56 -15.49 3.73 38.18
N VAL A 57 -16.05 3.55 36.98
CA VAL A 57 -15.23 3.18 35.82
C VAL A 57 -14.51 4.45 35.39
N ALA A 58 -13.20 4.52 35.65
CA ALA A 58 -12.34 5.58 35.13
C ALA A 58 -12.73 5.85 33.67
N PRO A 59 -12.92 7.12 33.24
CA PRO A 59 -13.27 7.39 31.85
C PRO A 59 -12.22 6.72 30.99
N ALA A 60 -12.62 5.69 30.23
CA ALA A 60 -11.74 5.10 29.24
C ALA A 60 -11.17 6.26 28.43
N PRO A 61 -9.84 6.34 28.22
CA PRO A 61 -9.22 7.47 27.58
C PRO A 61 -9.93 7.72 26.26
N ARG A 62 -10.77 8.76 26.23
CA ARG A 62 -11.51 9.13 25.03
C ARG A 62 -10.49 9.78 24.12
N VAL A 63 -10.20 9.15 22.99
CA VAL A 63 -9.45 9.79 21.92
C VAL A 63 -10.17 11.11 21.62
N PRO A 64 -9.49 12.27 21.74
CA PRO A 64 -10.10 13.54 21.44
C PRO A 64 -10.65 13.54 20.02
N LEU A 65 -11.83 14.13 19.80
CA LEU A 65 -12.37 14.36 18.45
C LEU A 65 -11.39 15.17 17.58
N SER A 66 -10.49 15.94 18.19
CA SER A 66 -9.40 16.66 17.51
C SER A 66 -8.31 15.75 16.93
N ALA A 67 -8.30 14.45 17.25
CA ALA A 67 -7.42 13.46 16.65
C ALA A 67 -8.07 12.77 15.43
N ALA A 68 -9.27 13.19 15.02
CA ALA A 68 -9.90 12.70 13.80
C ALA A 68 -9.06 13.08 12.56
N PRO A 69 -9.05 12.23 11.52
CA PRO A 69 -8.42 12.56 10.25
C PRO A 69 -8.99 13.85 9.63
N GLU A 70 -8.22 14.45 8.73
CA GLU A 70 -8.71 15.52 7.87
C GLU A 70 -9.92 15.07 7.04
N LYS A 71 -10.66 16.03 6.46
CA LYS A 71 -11.82 15.70 5.64
C LYS A 71 -11.41 15.02 4.33
N CYS A 72 -12.23 14.07 3.88
CA CYS A 72 -12.12 13.46 2.55
C CYS A 72 -12.92 14.25 1.52
N ASP A 73 -12.30 14.62 0.40
CA ASP A 73 -12.94 15.36 -0.68
C ASP A 73 -12.99 14.56 -1.98
N LEU A 74 -13.92 14.91 -2.88
CA LEU A 74 -14.10 14.24 -4.18
C LEU A 74 -12.89 14.34 -5.10
N ASP A 75 -12.07 15.39 -4.93
CA ASP A 75 -10.97 15.72 -5.84
C ASP A 75 -9.61 15.19 -5.32
N MET A 76 -9.64 14.30 -4.31
CA MET A 76 -8.42 13.68 -3.79
C MET A 76 -7.75 12.80 -4.85
N THR A 77 -6.43 12.89 -4.93
CA THR A 77 -5.64 11.93 -5.71
C THR A 77 -5.74 10.53 -5.10
N PRO A 78 -5.52 9.45 -5.88
CA PRO A 78 -5.51 8.09 -5.35
C PRO A 78 -4.58 7.90 -4.15
N ALA A 79 -3.39 8.50 -4.19
CA ALA A 79 -2.44 8.48 -3.08
C ALA A 79 -2.96 9.22 -1.83
N ALA A 80 -3.56 10.40 -1.99
CA ALA A 80 -4.15 11.15 -0.89
C ALA A 80 -5.31 10.38 -0.24
N PHE A 81 -6.18 9.79 -1.07
CA PHE A 81 -7.28 8.97 -0.58
C PHE A 81 -6.80 7.73 0.19
N ARG A 82 -5.78 7.01 -0.29
CA ARG A 82 -5.21 5.87 0.47
C ARG A 82 -4.65 6.29 1.83
N SER A 83 -3.93 7.41 1.87
CA SER A 83 -3.40 7.97 3.12
C SER A 83 -4.52 8.33 4.10
N TRP A 84 -5.58 8.96 3.58
CA TRP A 84 -6.78 9.28 4.35
C TRP A 84 -7.48 8.03 4.87
N LYS A 85 -7.74 7.04 4.00
CA LYS A 85 -8.40 5.77 4.37
C LYS A 85 -7.64 5.05 5.49
N ARG A 86 -6.30 4.97 5.38
CA ARG A 86 -5.47 4.36 6.43
C ARG A 86 -5.50 5.15 7.74
N SER A 87 -5.46 6.48 7.67
CA SER A 87 -5.64 7.33 8.86
C SER A 87 -7.01 7.09 9.51
N MET A 88 -8.05 6.89 8.70
CA MET A 88 -9.40 6.60 9.17
C MET A 88 -9.50 5.22 9.82
N GLU A 89 -8.93 4.19 9.20
CA GLU A 89 -8.83 2.84 9.78
C GLU A 89 -8.08 2.87 11.13
N CYS A 90 -6.93 3.55 11.18
CA CYS A 90 -6.18 3.74 12.44
C CYS A 90 -7.00 4.50 13.49
N TRP A 91 -7.69 5.57 13.10
CA TRP A 91 -8.52 6.34 14.02
C TRP A 91 -9.66 5.49 14.58
N LEU A 92 -10.34 4.71 13.74
CA LEU A 92 -11.38 3.78 14.17
C LEU A 92 -10.86 2.70 15.13
N LEU A 93 -9.61 2.23 14.95
CA LEU A 93 -8.96 1.29 15.87
C LEU A 93 -8.60 1.89 17.23
N LEU A 94 -8.28 3.19 17.27
CA LEU A 94 -7.91 3.89 18.50
C LEU A 94 -9.12 4.22 19.39
N LEU A 95 -10.34 4.14 18.86
CA LEU A 95 -11.55 4.36 19.65
C LEU A 95 -11.74 3.22 20.67
N PRO A 96 -12.13 3.53 21.92
CA PRO A 96 -12.10 2.56 23.02
C PRO A 96 -13.11 1.42 22.82
N SER A 97 -12.60 0.24 22.43
CA SER A 97 -13.26 -1.08 22.39
C SER A 97 -14.51 -1.23 21.48
N PRO A 98 -14.69 -2.37 20.78
CA PRO A 98 -15.85 -2.64 19.90
C PRO A 98 -17.24 -2.65 20.58
N SER A 99 -17.32 -2.36 21.88
CA SER A 99 -18.56 -2.21 22.63
C SER A 99 -19.04 -0.77 22.81
N SER A 100 -18.26 0.25 22.41
CA SER A 100 -18.65 1.65 22.68
C SER A 100 -19.34 2.37 21.52
N TRP A 101 -19.19 1.89 20.29
CA TRP A 101 -19.88 2.42 19.11
C TRP A 101 -20.62 1.27 18.42
N PRO A 102 -21.98 1.24 18.45
CA PRO A 102 -22.75 0.42 17.53
C PRO A 102 -22.23 0.61 16.11
N ARG A 103 -22.13 -0.48 15.32
CA ARG A 103 -21.62 -0.44 13.94
C ARG A 103 -22.20 0.71 13.10
N GLN A 104 -23.47 1.04 13.34
CA GLN A 104 -24.20 2.14 12.71
C GLN A 104 -23.57 3.51 13.00
N GLU A 105 -23.13 3.77 14.23
CA GLU A 105 -22.58 5.07 14.61
C GLU A 105 -21.20 5.30 13.94
N ALA A 106 -20.38 4.25 13.81
CA ALA A 106 -19.07 4.36 13.16
C ALA A 106 -19.17 4.79 11.70
N VAL A 107 -20.11 4.20 10.93
CA VAL A 107 -20.31 4.59 9.52
C VAL A 107 -20.86 6.01 9.37
N HIS A 108 -21.63 6.50 10.35
CA HIS A 108 -22.05 7.90 10.37
C HIS A 108 -20.89 8.85 10.65
N HIS A 109 -19.93 8.47 11.49
CA HIS A 109 -18.72 9.26 11.73
C HIS A 109 -17.83 9.33 10.49
N VAL A 110 -17.70 8.23 9.75
CA VAL A 110 -17.04 8.21 8.44
C VAL A 110 -17.70 9.22 7.50
N ARG A 111 -19.04 9.24 7.41
CA ARG A 111 -19.78 10.22 6.58
C ARG A 111 -19.53 11.67 7.04
N LEU A 112 -19.50 11.94 8.34
CA LEU A 112 -19.25 13.30 8.87
C LEU A 112 -17.85 13.83 8.55
N LEU A 113 -16.88 12.94 8.34
CA LEU A 113 -15.52 13.28 7.89
C LEU A 113 -15.40 13.41 6.36
N CYS A 114 -16.48 13.23 5.61
CA CYS A 114 -16.52 13.58 4.19
C CYS A 114 -16.78 15.09 4.02
N GLY A 115 -16.19 15.72 3.01
CA GLY A 115 -16.49 17.08 2.60
C GLY A 115 -17.92 17.23 2.06
N PRO A 116 -18.51 18.43 2.07
CA PRO A 116 -19.90 18.63 1.65
C PRO A 116 -20.24 18.12 0.23
N PRO A 117 -19.38 18.24 -0.80
CA PRO A 117 -19.64 17.65 -2.11
C PRO A 117 -19.74 16.11 -2.07
N LEU A 118 -18.84 15.45 -1.34
CA LEU A 118 -18.82 14.01 -1.19
C LEU A 118 -20.03 13.52 -0.38
N GLN A 119 -20.42 14.22 0.70
CA GLN A 119 -21.63 13.91 1.45
C GLN A 119 -22.88 13.94 0.56
N ARG A 120 -23.04 14.97 -0.28
CA ARG A 120 -24.17 15.04 -1.23
C ARG A 120 -24.16 13.89 -2.24
N ALA A 121 -22.98 13.48 -2.72
CA ALA A 121 -22.85 12.35 -3.63
C ALA A 121 -23.22 11.01 -2.96
N LEU A 122 -22.87 10.86 -1.67
CA LEU A 122 -23.28 9.71 -0.86
C LEU A 122 -24.80 9.70 -0.63
N ASP A 123 -25.38 10.82 -0.22
CA ASP A 123 -26.82 10.95 0.06
C ASP A 123 -27.68 10.74 -1.21
N ALA A 124 -27.13 11.04 -2.39
CA ALA A 124 -27.79 10.73 -3.66
C ALA A 124 -27.75 9.24 -4.03
N ARG A 125 -26.81 8.46 -3.47
CA ARG A 125 -26.63 7.03 -3.76
C ARG A 125 -27.23 6.12 -2.68
N PHE A 126 -27.22 6.56 -1.43
CA PHE A 126 -27.64 5.77 -0.29
C PHE A 126 -28.70 6.52 0.50
N THR A 127 -29.80 5.85 0.79
CA THR A 127 -30.71 6.29 1.85
C THR A 127 -30.01 6.17 3.21
N PHE A 128 -30.51 6.88 4.22
CA PHE A 128 -29.99 6.81 5.60
C PHE A 128 -29.87 5.35 6.08
N ASN A 129 -30.94 4.57 5.95
CA ASN A 129 -30.97 3.17 6.40
C ASN A 129 -29.99 2.27 5.63
N GLN A 130 -29.84 2.47 4.32
CA GLN A 130 -28.85 1.73 3.53
C GLN A 130 -27.43 2.04 3.99
N TRP A 131 -27.11 3.32 4.24
CA TRP A 131 -25.80 3.72 4.74
C TRP A 131 -25.53 3.14 6.14
N SER A 132 -26.50 3.24 7.05
CA SER A 132 -26.38 2.70 8.42
C SER A 132 -26.19 1.18 8.44
N ALA A 133 -26.67 0.47 7.41
CA ALA A 133 -26.53 -0.98 7.31
C ALA A 133 -25.14 -1.44 6.85
N LEU A 134 -24.31 -0.54 6.30
CA LEU A 134 -22.97 -0.88 5.84
C LEU A 134 -22.03 -1.23 7.00
N THR A 135 -21.07 -2.09 6.72
CA THR A 135 -19.86 -2.23 7.53
C THR A 135 -18.94 -1.02 7.33
N GLN A 136 -18.00 -0.83 8.26
CA GLN A 136 -16.99 0.23 8.15
C GLN A 136 -16.19 0.11 6.84
N GLN A 137 -15.83 -1.12 6.46
CA GLN A 137 -15.09 -1.38 5.24
C GLN A 137 -15.91 -1.05 3.99
N GLU A 138 -17.17 -1.51 3.93
CA GLU A 138 -18.05 -1.21 2.79
C GLU A 138 -18.30 0.30 2.65
N ALA A 139 -18.43 1.04 3.75
CA ALA A 139 -18.55 2.48 3.73
C ALA A 139 -17.28 3.16 3.16
N LEU A 140 -16.09 2.73 3.59
CA LEU A 140 -14.82 3.24 3.06
C LEU A 140 -14.64 2.90 1.57
N ASP A 141 -15.06 1.72 1.14
CA ASP A 141 -14.99 1.29 -0.26
C ASP A 141 -16.01 2.06 -1.13
N ALA A 142 -17.22 2.31 -0.61
CA ALA A 142 -18.22 3.14 -1.28
C ALA A 142 -17.71 4.59 -1.49
N ILE A 143 -17.02 5.14 -0.49
CA ILE A 143 -16.36 6.45 -0.60
C ILE A 143 -15.26 6.40 -1.66
N GLY A 144 -14.39 5.38 -1.61
CA GLY A 144 -13.33 5.20 -2.60
C GLY A 144 -13.85 5.16 -4.03
N ASN A 145 -14.96 4.46 -4.27
CA ASN A 145 -15.61 4.39 -5.58
C ASN A 145 -16.16 5.74 -6.09
N LEU A 146 -16.43 6.69 -5.19
CA LEU A 146 -16.86 8.04 -5.56
C LEU A 146 -15.66 8.96 -5.80
N VAL A 147 -14.70 8.96 -4.88
CA VAL A 147 -13.49 9.80 -4.93
C VAL A 147 -12.62 9.41 -6.14
N LEU A 148 -12.43 8.10 -6.36
CA LEU A 148 -11.58 7.58 -7.43
C LEU A 148 -12.32 7.43 -8.77
N ARG A 149 -13.59 7.86 -8.87
CA ARG A 149 -14.40 7.69 -10.10
C ARG A 149 -13.79 8.39 -11.31
N SER A 150 -13.09 9.50 -11.10
CA SER A 150 -12.37 10.23 -12.14
C SER A 150 -11.01 9.63 -12.49
N SER A 151 -10.50 8.72 -11.65
CA SER A 151 -9.21 8.07 -11.86
C SER A 151 -9.37 6.89 -12.82
N SER A 152 -8.88 7.05 -14.05
CA SER A 152 -8.81 5.95 -15.01
C SER A 152 -7.67 4.99 -14.64
N PRO A 153 -7.94 3.67 -14.46
CA PRO A 153 -6.88 2.69 -14.23
C PRO A 153 -5.80 2.73 -15.31
N ALA A 154 -6.17 2.99 -16.56
CA ALA A 154 -5.21 3.10 -17.66
C ALA A 154 -4.20 4.24 -17.47
N VAL A 155 -4.63 5.37 -16.89
CA VAL A 155 -3.73 6.50 -16.58
C VAL A 155 -2.75 6.11 -15.48
N GLN A 156 -3.24 5.45 -14.42
CA GLN A 156 -2.39 4.97 -13.33
C GLN A 156 -1.37 3.95 -13.83
N TRP A 157 -1.78 3.03 -14.71
CA TRP A 157 -0.89 2.06 -15.33
C TRP A 157 0.17 2.75 -16.19
N ALA A 158 -0.22 3.71 -17.03
CA ALA A 158 0.71 4.48 -17.85
C ALA A 158 1.74 5.22 -16.98
N GLU A 159 1.31 5.85 -15.89
CA GLU A 159 2.21 6.49 -14.94
C GLU A 159 3.18 5.48 -14.30
N PHE A 160 2.69 4.33 -13.84
CA PHE A 160 3.51 3.28 -13.24
C PHE A 160 4.55 2.73 -14.22
N PHE A 161 4.14 2.38 -15.45
CA PHE A 161 5.05 1.88 -16.46
C PHE A 161 6.05 2.94 -16.95
N GLY A 162 5.74 4.23 -16.77
CA GLY A 162 6.66 5.34 -17.01
C GLY A 162 7.72 5.56 -15.91
N VAL A 163 7.60 4.91 -14.74
CA VAL A 163 8.52 5.13 -13.60
C VAL A 163 9.94 4.64 -13.90
N SER A 164 10.92 5.53 -13.98
CA SER A 164 12.34 5.18 -14.07
C SER A 164 13.15 5.96 -13.05
N GLN A 165 14.32 5.45 -12.66
CA GLN A 165 15.21 6.11 -11.71
C GLN A 165 15.68 7.45 -12.29
N GLY A 166 15.49 8.52 -11.53
CA GLY A 166 15.92 9.88 -11.88
C GLY A 166 17.44 10.01 -11.96
N GLN A 167 17.92 11.15 -12.47
CA GLN A 167 19.35 11.39 -12.65
C GLN A 167 20.14 11.40 -11.35
N ASP A 168 19.59 12.06 -10.33
CA ASP A 168 20.21 12.26 -9.03
C ASP A 168 19.41 11.58 -7.92
N GLU A 169 18.49 10.70 -8.30
CA GLU A 169 17.65 9.93 -7.37
C GLU A 169 18.41 8.69 -6.91
N CYS A 170 18.54 8.51 -5.59
CA CYS A 170 19.12 7.29 -5.06
C CYS A 170 18.20 6.08 -5.30
N VAL A 171 18.77 4.87 -5.37
CA VAL A 171 18.00 3.63 -5.53
C VAL A 171 16.88 3.52 -4.49
N SER A 172 17.15 3.89 -3.23
CA SER A 172 16.15 3.76 -2.16
C SER A 172 14.90 4.60 -2.44
N ASP A 173 15.07 5.86 -2.85
CA ASP A 173 13.96 6.76 -3.15
C ASP A 173 13.19 6.29 -4.39
N TYR A 174 13.90 5.82 -5.41
CA TYR A 174 13.31 5.22 -6.60
C TYR A 174 12.40 4.04 -6.24
N PHE A 175 12.84 3.16 -5.34
CA PHE A 175 12.07 2.00 -4.92
C PHE A 175 10.83 2.39 -4.10
N VAL A 176 10.95 3.38 -3.21
CA VAL A 176 9.81 3.92 -2.46
C VAL A 176 8.76 4.49 -3.43
N ARG A 177 9.20 5.27 -4.42
CA ARG A 177 8.31 5.86 -5.44
C ARG A 177 7.64 4.79 -6.30
N GLY A 178 8.38 3.77 -6.73
CA GLY A 178 7.81 2.62 -7.45
C GLY A 178 6.76 1.88 -6.63
N ALA A 179 7.04 1.62 -5.35
CA ALA A 179 6.11 0.98 -4.43
C ALA A 179 4.85 1.84 -4.18
N GLN A 180 4.99 3.16 -4.11
CA GLN A 180 3.82 4.06 -4.00
C GLN A 180 2.93 3.97 -5.24
N LYS A 181 3.53 3.98 -6.44
CA LYS A 181 2.81 3.93 -7.72
C LYS A 181 2.15 2.58 -8.00
N VAL A 182 2.77 1.46 -7.64
CA VAL A 182 2.12 0.15 -7.84
C VAL A 182 0.86 0.02 -6.98
N ASN A 183 0.87 0.60 -5.77
CA ASN A 183 -0.29 0.63 -4.89
C ASN A 183 -1.44 1.51 -5.42
N ASP A 184 -1.18 2.41 -6.39
CA ASP A 184 -2.23 3.14 -7.10
C ASP A 184 -2.98 2.27 -8.10
N CYS A 185 -2.35 1.22 -8.64
CA CYS A 185 -2.78 0.59 -9.89
C CYS A 185 -3.73 -0.61 -9.73
N ALA A 186 -3.89 -1.13 -8.50
CA ALA A 186 -4.70 -2.31 -8.17
C ALA A 186 -4.51 -3.45 -9.20
N PHE A 187 -3.26 -3.86 -9.40
CA PHE A 187 -2.94 -4.87 -10.40
C PHE A 187 -3.43 -6.25 -9.94
N ASP A 188 -4.54 -6.70 -10.51
CA ASP A 188 -5.10 -8.02 -10.28
C ASP A 188 -5.18 -8.81 -11.59
N CYS A 189 -4.92 -10.12 -11.48
CA CYS A 189 -5.07 -11.05 -12.59
C CYS A 189 -6.56 -11.21 -12.92
N PRO A 190 -7.05 -10.83 -14.12
CA PRO A 190 -8.49 -10.89 -14.42
C PRO A 190 -9.13 -12.29 -14.27
N PRO A 191 -8.44 -13.40 -14.61
CA PRO A 191 -9.00 -14.75 -14.45
C PRO A 191 -9.09 -15.26 -13.01
N CYS A 192 -8.20 -14.86 -12.10
CA CYS A 192 -8.08 -15.49 -10.78
C CYS A 192 -7.97 -14.50 -9.60
N SER A 193 -8.05 -13.20 -9.86
CA SER A 193 -7.93 -12.12 -8.88
C SER A 193 -6.64 -12.17 -8.04
N LEU A 194 -5.61 -12.88 -8.52
CA LEU A 194 -4.31 -12.89 -7.88
C LEU A 194 -3.68 -11.50 -8.00
N ASN A 195 -3.22 -10.94 -6.87
CA ASN A 195 -2.54 -9.66 -6.85
C ASN A 195 -1.17 -9.77 -7.55
N LEU A 196 -0.99 -9.00 -8.61
CA LEU A 196 0.22 -8.96 -9.44
C LEU A 196 1.16 -7.81 -9.09
N SER A 197 0.84 -7.02 -8.06
CA SER A 197 1.56 -5.80 -7.71
C SER A 197 3.03 -6.05 -7.42
N GLU A 198 3.36 -7.04 -6.57
CA GLU A 198 4.76 -7.32 -6.25
C GLU A 198 5.56 -7.82 -7.46
N TYR A 199 4.95 -8.72 -8.25
CA TYR A 199 5.56 -9.23 -9.49
C TYR A 199 5.86 -8.11 -10.48
N LEU A 200 4.89 -7.26 -10.76
CA LEU A 200 5.05 -6.13 -11.69
C LEU A 200 5.99 -5.07 -11.15
N LEU A 201 5.95 -4.79 -9.83
CA LEU A 201 6.87 -3.88 -9.18
C LEU A 201 8.31 -4.37 -9.34
N LEU A 202 8.59 -5.64 -9.07
CA LEU A 202 9.93 -6.22 -9.22
C LEU A 202 10.46 -6.04 -10.65
N LYS A 203 9.69 -6.45 -11.66
CA LYS A 203 10.07 -6.31 -13.07
C LYS A 203 10.28 -4.84 -13.44
N LYS A 204 9.41 -3.96 -12.97
CA LYS A 204 9.49 -2.53 -13.28
C LYS A 204 10.72 -1.87 -12.66
N LEU A 205 11.04 -2.19 -11.42
CA LEU A 205 12.22 -1.68 -10.72
C LEU A 205 13.51 -2.12 -11.41
N VAL A 206 13.61 -3.41 -11.75
CA VAL A 206 14.77 -3.98 -12.47
C VAL A 206 15.03 -3.24 -13.78
N VAL A 207 13.98 -3.02 -14.59
CA VAL A 207 14.11 -2.33 -15.89
C VAL A 207 14.30 -0.82 -15.74
N GLY A 208 13.82 -0.19 -14.67
CA GLY A 208 13.91 1.26 -14.49
C GLY A 208 15.17 1.75 -13.78
N ILE A 209 16.07 0.87 -13.33
CA ILE A 209 17.39 1.27 -12.82
C ILE A 209 18.16 2.00 -13.92
N ARG A 210 18.71 3.17 -13.56
CA ARG A 210 19.46 4.05 -14.46
C ARG A 210 20.90 3.60 -14.61
N ASP A 211 21.54 3.20 -13.50
CA ASP A 211 22.95 2.83 -13.55
C ASP A 211 23.15 1.51 -14.29
N THR A 212 23.85 1.56 -15.43
CA THR A 212 24.02 0.40 -16.31
C THR A 212 24.85 -0.71 -15.67
N GLY A 213 25.82 -0.36 -14.80
CA GLY A 213 26.65 -1.34 -14.10
C GLY A 213 25.85 -2.12 -13.06
N LEU A 214 25.08 -1.42 -12.24
CA LEU A 214 24.14 -2.02 -11.31
C LEU A 214 23.09 -2.87 -12.05
N LYS A 215 22.51 -2.33 -13.12
CA LYS A 215 21.48 -3.03 -13.90
C LYS A 215 22.00 -4.36 -14.46
N GLN A 216 23.23 -4.38 -14.97
CA GLN A 216 23.86 -5.62 -15.44
C GLN A 216 24.04 -6.64 -14.31
N GLN A 217 24.47 -6.21 -13.13
CA GLN A 217 24.59 -7.09 -11.97
C GLN A 217 23.23 -7.63 -11.52
N VAL A 218 22.19 -6.79 -11.53
CA VAL A 218 20.81 -7.19 -11.23
C VAL A 218 20.32 -8.24 -12.23
N TYR A 219 20.59 -8.09 -13.53
CA TYR A 219 20.19 -9.07 -14.53
C TYR A 219 20.86 -10.43 -14.32
N GLN A 220 22.11 -10.46 -13.86
CA GLN A 220 22.83 -11.71 -13.56
C GLN A 220 22.25 -12.45 -12.35
N THR A 221 21.66 -11.72 -11.40
CA THR A 221 21.11 -12.30 -10.16
C THR A 221 19.58 -12.33 -10.14
N CYS A 222 18.91 -11.80 -11.16
CA CYS A 222 17.46 -11.55 -11.13
C CYS A 222 16.64 -12.80 -10.87
N ASP A 223 17.06 -13.96 -11.39
CA ASP A 223 16.35 -15.24 -11.20
C ASP A 223 16.45 -15.77 -9.76
N SER A 224 17.46 -15.33 -9.02
CA SER A 224 17.66 -15.66 -7.61
C SER A 224 16.98 -14.67 -6.65
N LEU A 225 16.49 -13.53 -7.15
CA LEU A 225 15.84 -12.51 -6.33
C LEU A 225 14.37 -12.87 -6.13
N GLY A 226 14.06 -13.38 -4.94
CA GLY A 226 12.69 -13.77 -4.56
C GLY A 226 11.78 -12.62 -4.13
N SER A 227 12.29 -11.40 -3.94
CA SER A 227 11.49 -10.28 -3.43
C SER A 227 12.02 -8.90 -3.81
N VAL A 228 11.16 -7.89 -3.73
CA VAL A 228 11.51 -6.48 -3.93
C VAL A 228 12.52 -5.99 -2.87
N ASP A 229 12.43 -6.52 -1.64
CA ASP A 229 13.34 -6.15 -0.55
C ASP A 229 14.75 -6.70 -0.77
N ALA A 230 14.89 -7.94 -1.27
CA ALA A 230 16.17 -8.52 -1.63
C ALA A 230 16.85 -7.72 -2.75
N LEU A 231 16.08 -7.34 -3.78
CA LEU A 231 16.55 -6.47 -4.85
C LEU A 231 17.01 -5.11 -4.29
N ARG A 232 16.20 -4.48 -3.42
CA ARG A 232 16.53 -3.18 -2.82
C ARG A 232 17.84 -3.25 -2.02
N ALA A 233 17.99 -4.27 -1.18
CA ALA A 233 19.18 -4.45 -0.36
C ALA A 233 20.45 -4.58 -1.22
N MET A 234 20.40 -5.39 -2.27
CA MET A 234 21.51 -5.55 -3.22
C MET A 234 21.86 -4.22 -3.92
N CYS A 235 20.85 -3.51 -4.43
CA CYS A 235 21.07 -2.24 -5.12
C CYS A 235 21.63 -1.15 -4.19
N CYS A 236 21.12 -1.06 -2.95
CA CYS A 236 21.65 -0.14 -1.93
C CYS A 236 23.10 -0.47 -1.56
N ALA A 237 23.45 -1.75 -1.42
CA ALA A 237 24.81 -2.18 -1.13
C ALA A 237 25.78 -1.79 -2.26
N TYR A 238 25.36 -1.95 -3.52
CA TYR A 238 26.12 -1.50 -4.68
C TYR A 238 26.36 0.01 -4.69
N GLU A 239 25.31 0.82 -4.48
CA GLU A 239 25.44 2.28 -4.41
C GLU A 239 26.40 2.70 -3.29
N ALA A 240 26.29 2.08 -2.12
CA ALA A 240 27.18 2.35 -0.99
C ALA A 240 28.65 2.04 -1.36
N ALA A 241 28.93 0.85 -1.90
CA ALA A 241 30.28 0.45 -2.32
C ALA A 241 30.88 1.42 -3.35
N ARG A 242 30.08 1.86 -4.32
CA ARG A 242 30.52 2.82 -5.33
C ARG A 242 30.89 4.18 -4.71
N GLN A 243 30.09 4.69 -3.77
CA GLN A 243 30.37 5.97 -3.11
C GLN A 243 31.73 5.94 -2.38
N TYR A 244 32.08 4.82 -1.75
CA TYR A 244 33.40 4.64 -1.13
C TYR A 244 34.53 4.75 -2.17
N THR A 245 34.43 4.07 -3.31
CA THR A 245 35.48 4.12 -4.35
C THR A 245 35.69 5.52 -4.93
N THR A 246 34.62 6.30 -5.08
CA THR A 246 34.70 7.68 -5.58
C THR A 246 35.20 8.68 -4.52
N GLY A 247 35.02 8.39 -3.23
CA GLY A 247 35.42 9.26 -2.12
C GLY A 247 36.88 9.13 -1.68
N VAL A 248 37.54 8.00 -2.00
CA VAL A 248 38.93 7.72 -1.60
C VAL A 248 39.96 8.52 -2.42
N GLY A 249 39.57 9.14 -3.53
CA GLY A 249 40.45 10.04 -4.30
C GLY A 249 40.77 11.39 -3.63
N GLY A 250 40.12 11.72 -2.51
CA GLY A 250 40.29 13.01 -1.80
C GLY A 250 40.94 12.92 -0.42
N TRP A 251 41.15 11.72 0.13
CA TRP A 251 41.83 11.54 1.40
C TRP A 251 43.35 11.59 1.18
N ARG A 252 43.86 12.80 0.99
CA ARG A 252 45.29 13.08 1.06
C ARG A 252 45.76 12.67 2.45
N GLU A 253 46.67 11.71 2.45
CA GLU A 253 47.36 11.16 3.61
C GLU A 253 48.02 12.29 4.41
N SER A 254 47.33 12.75 5.45
CA SER A 254 47.84 13.71 6.44
C SER A 254 47.53 13.16 7.82
N SER A 255 48.05 11.98 8.09
CA SER A 255 48.14 11.42 9.44
C SER A 255 49.61 11.11 9.74
N ARG A 256 50.40 12.18 9.92
CA ARG A 256 51.52 12.15 10.86
C ARG A 256 51.22 13.15 11.97
N ALA A 257 51.17 12.62 13.19
CA ALA A 257 51.45 13.27 14.47
C ALA A 257 50.66 14.55 14.84
N ALA A 258 49.62 14.36 15.67
CA ALA A 258 49.32 15.16 16.88
C ALA A 258 48.04 14.53 17.48
N GLY A 259 48.05 13.98 18.69
CA GLY A 259 48.30 14.73 19.91
C GLY A 259 46.93 15.10 20.50
N TRP A 260 46.48 14.33 21.48
CA TRP A 260 45.23 14.56 22.20
C TRP A 260 45.24 15.95 22.85
N HIS A 261 44.30 16.83 22.50
CA HIS A 261 43.90 17.92 23.39
C HIS A 261 42.42 18.27 23.25
N ARG A 262 41.86 18.56 24.42
CA ARG A 262 40.45 18.80 24.75
C ARG A 262 40.16 20.32 24.71
N ALA A 263 38.91 20.62 24.37
CA ALA A 263 38.12 21.83 24.68
C ALA A 263 38.11 22.99 23.68
N GLY A 264 36.89 23.46 23.38
CA GLY A 264 36.64 24.78 22.78
C GLY A 264 35.33 24.86 21.99
N ARG A 265 34.24 25.32 22.62
CA ARG A 265 32.98 25.70 21.97
C ARG A 265 33.20 26.84 20.97
N GLY A 266 32.48 26.80 19.86
CA GLY A 266 32.30 27.96 18.97
C GLY A 266 31.43 27.60 17.79
N GLY A 267 30.15 28.01 17.83
CA GLY A 267 29.17 27.69 16.81
C GLY A 267 29.44 28.38 15.48
N ARG A 268 29.14 27.67 14.39
CA ARG A 268 28.52 28.17 13.17
C ARG A 268 28.00 26.98 12.38
N GLU A 269 26.68 26.95 12.27
CA GLU A 269 25.88 26.01 11.50
C GLU A 269 26.00 26.33 10.00
N PRO A 270 26.18 25.30 9.15
CA PRO A 270 25.34 25.24 7.96
C PRO A 270 24.81 23.83 7.64
N ASP A 271 23.57 23.81 7.16
CA ASP A 271 22.92 22.80 6.31
C ASP A 271 22.94 21.32 6.72
N ALA A 272 21.98 20.97 7.58
CA ALA A 272 21.53 19.61 7.83
C ALA A 272 20.55 19.11 6.74
N ARG A 273 21.05 18.77 5.56
CA ARG A 273 20.36 17.88 4.58
C ARG A 273 21.31 16.90 3.90
N ARG A 274 22.06 16.12 4.70
CA ARG A 274 22.70 14.86 4.26
C ARG A 274 23.37 14.23 5.47
N ARG A 275 22.71 13.27 6.10
CA ARG A 275 23.27 12.19 6.97
C ARG A 275 22.16 11.68 7.88
N ARG A 276 21.40 10.69 7.40
CA ARG A 276 20.58 9.82 8.28
C ARG A 276 20.38 8.41 7.74
N CYS A 277 21.35 7.88 6.99
CA CYS A 277 21.34 6.47 6.54
C CYS A 277 22.46 5.61 7.15
N HIS A 278 23.32 6.15 8.01
CA HIS A 278 24.63 5.55 8.25
C HIS A 278 24.81 4.67 9.49
N HIS A 279 23.78 4.41 10.30
CA HIS A 279 24.01 3.80 11.63
C HIS A 279 23.25 2.51 11.96
N LEU A 280 22.60 1.82 11.01
CA LEU A 280 21.85 0.59 11.34
C LEU A 280 22.06 -0.63 10.43
N TRP A 281 23.10 -0.65 9.58
CA TRP A 281 23.26 -1.73 8.59
C TRP A 281 24.69 -2.26 8.41
N GLN A 282 25.58 -2.03 9.38
CA GLN A 282 27.01 -2.40 9.24
C GLN A 282 27.30 -3.90 9.40
N ASP A 283 26.41 -4.71 9.99
CA ASP A 283 26.79 -6.08 10.36
C ASP A 283 26.36 -7.18 9.36
N THR A 284 25.51 -6.89 8.36
CA THR A 284 25.00 -7.91 7.41
C THR A 284 25.67 -7.85 6.04
N ALA A 285 26.34 -6.75 5.69
CA ALA A 285 26.87 -6.51 4.35
C ALA A 285 28.28 -7.08 4.11
N LEU A 286 29.00 -7.50 5.17
CA LEU A 286 30.41 -7.88 5.09
C LEU A 286 30.66 -9.33 4.62
N THR A 287 29.65 -10.19 4.56
CA THR A 287 29.85 -11.62 4.24
C THR A 287 29.73 -11.95 2.75
N TYR A 288 29.16 -11.06 1.93
CA TYR A 288 28.86 -11.36 0.51
C TYR A 288 29.86 -10.78 -0.50
N LEU A 289 30.84 -9.98 -0.05
CA LEU A 289 31.60 -9.08 -0.93
C LEU A 289 33.00 -9.54 -1.36
N LEU A 290 33.39 -10.81 -1.11
CA LEU A 290 34.76 -11.27 -1.36
C LEU A 290 34.99 -12.21 -2.56
N GLU A 291 33.97 -12.62 -3.33
CA GLU A 291 34.19 -13.66 -4.37
C GLU A 291 34.03 -13.23 -5.84
N LEU A 292 33.64 -12.00 -6.15
CA LEU A 292 33.37 -11.63 -7.55
C LEU A 292 33.98 -10.28 -7.86
N TRP A 293 35.24 -10.23 -8.32
CA TRP A 293 35.74 -9.17 -9.18
C TRP A 293 37.02 -9.60 -9.91
N SER A 294 36.86 -9.93 -11.20
CA SER A 294 37.93 -9.77 -12.20
C SER A 294 37.32 -9.81 -13.61
N SER A 295 37.34 -8.67 -14.32
CA SER A 295 37.80 -8.56 -15.72
C SER A 295 37.34 -7.24 -16.38
N LYS A 296 38.19 -6.73 -17.29
CA LYS A 296 38.26 -5.36 -17.85
C LYS A 296 37.38 -5.16 -19.10
N ARG A 297 37.01 -3.89 -19.35
CA ARG A 297 36.33 -3.32 -20.54
C ARG A 297 37.26 -3.21 -21.78
N PRO A 298 36.80 -2.80 -22.99
CA PRO A 298 36.57 -1.37 -23.31
C PRO A 298 35.37 -1.03 -24.25
N HIS A 299 35.27 0.27 -24.57
CA HIS A 299 34.12 1.10 -24.95
C HIS A 299 33.83 1.26 -26.46
N GLY A 300 32.62 1.74 -26.78
CA GLY A 300 32.29 2.44 -28.03
C GLY A 300 30.92 3.15 -27.96
N THR A 301 30.87 4.44 -28.33
CA THR A 301 29.69 5.32 -28.33
C THR A 301 29.25 5.69 -29.75
N ALA A 302 27.93 5.73 -30.02
CA ALA A 302 27.34 6.57 -31.08
C ALA A 302 25.83 6.76 -30.88
N SER A 303 25.35 7.96 -31.25
CA SER A 303 24.02 8.55 -31.06
C SER A 303 23.20 8.52 -32.37
N ALA A 304 21.89 8.25 -32.32
CA ALA A 304 20.88 8.86 -33.21
C ALA A 304 19.43 8.49 -32.82
N TYR A 305 18.57 9.51 -32.94
CA TYR A 305 17.11 9.59 -32.88
C TYR A 305 16.28 8.29 -32.93
N ALA A 306 15.43 8.09 -31.92
CA ALA A 306 14.51 6.96 -31.79
C ALA A 306 13.05 7.38 -31.95
N VAL A 307 12.35 6.73 -32.89
CA VAL A 307 10.91 6.46 -32.78
C VAL A 307 10.81 5.15 -32.01
N SER A 308 10.32 5.22 -30.78
CA SER A 308 10.30 4.08 -29.85
C SER A 308 9.08 3.19 -30.11
N GLY A 309 9.31 2.02 -30.68
CA GLY A 309 8.38 0.89 -30.65
C GLY A 309 9.10 -0.30 -30.03
N SER A 310 8.51 -0.94 -29.03
CA SER A 310 9.08 -2.13 -28.39
C SER A 310 8.69 -3.39 -29.15
N VAL A 311 9.64 -4.30 -29.36
CA VAL A 311 9.44 -5.62 -29.96
C VAL A 311 9.85 -6.68 -28.96
N THR A 312 8.96 -7.64 -28.68
CA THR A 312 9.26 -8.78 -27.82
C THR A 312 9.68 -9.99 -28.67
N THR A 313 10.93 -10.47 -28.52
CA THR A 313 11.39 -11.73 -29.12
C THR A 313 11.47 -12.82 -28.05
N ALA A 314 10.80 -13.96 -28.26
CA ALA A 314 10.84 -15.09 -27.31
C ALA A 314 12.10 -15.95 -27.50
N GLY A 315 12.85 -16.15 -26.42
CA GLY A 315 13.98 -17.08 -26.35
C GLY A 315 13.55 -18.52 -26.01
N ALA A 316 14.40 -19.49 -26.36
CA ALA A 316 14.07 -20.92 -26.41
C ALA A 316 13.66 -21.61 -25.08
N ASN A 317 13.71 -20.93 -23.93
CA ASN A 317 13.41 -21.52 -22.61
C ASN A 317 12.33 -20.78 -21.80
N VAL A 318 11.50 -19.95 -22.45
CA VAL A 318 10.42 -19.22 -21.76
C VAL A 318 9.15 -20.09 -21.70
N SER A 319 8.48 -20.09 -20.54
CA SER A 319 7.17 -20.74 -20.34
C SER A 319 6.24 -20.47 -21.53
N ARG A 320 5.54 -21.49 -22.02
CA ARG A 320 4.66 -21.43 -23.21
C ARG A 320 3.80 -20.16 -23.18
N GLN A 321 4.22 -19.14 -23.91
CA GLN A 321 3.39 -17.95 -24.12
C GLN A 321 2.12 -18.40 -24.85
N PRO A 322 0.95 -17.84 -24.51
CA PRO A 322 -0.28 -18.13 -25.23
C PRO A 322 -0.05 -17.79 -26.71
N THR A 323 -0.10 -18.82 -27.55
CA THR A 323 0.06 -18.69 -28.99
C THR A 323 -1.32 -18.76 -29.63
N ILE A 324 -1.51 -17.96 -30.66
CA ILE A 324 -2.68 -18.00 -31.52
C ILE A 324 -2.24 -18.47 -32.91
N GLU A 325 -3.02 -19.34 -33.54
CA GLU A 325 -2.75 -19.69 -34.93
C GLU A 325 -3.28 -18.60 -35.85
N VAL A 326 -2.40 -18.10 -36.71
CA VAL A 326 -2.71 -17.09 -37.73
C VAL A 326 -2.31 -17.62 -39.10
N THR A 327 -2.94 -17.09 -40.14
CA THR A 327 -2.48 -17.30 -41.51
C THR A 327 -1.86 -16.01 -42.02
N VAL A 328 -0.62 -16.06 -42.47
CA VAL A 328 0.08 -14.92 -43.07
C VAL A 328 0.03 -15.08 -44.59
N ALA A 329 -0.25 -14.01 -45.31
CA ALA A 329 -0.24 -13.98 -46.78
C ALA A 329 0.53 -12.78 -47.29
N LEU A 330 1.23 -12.95 -48.42
CA LEU A 330 1.87 -11.85 -49.14
C LEU A 330 1.05 -11.53 -50.40
N GLY A 331 0.19 -10.51 -50.33
CA GLY A 331 -0.70 -10.11 -51.43
C GLY A 331 -1.60 -11.26 -51.90
N LYS A 332 -1.66 -11.50 -53.22
CA LYS A 332 -2.38 -12.64 -53.81
C LYS A 332 -1.58 -13.95 -53.83
N GLY A 333 -0.41 -13.97 -53.17
CA GLY A 333 0.55 -15.05 -53.22
C GLY A 333 0.31 -16.17 -52.22
N ALA A 334 1.40 -16.84 -51.84
CA ALA A 334 1.38 -17.96 -50.91
C ALA A 334 0.82 -17.54 -49.54
N LYS A 335 0.08 -18.47 -48.92
CA LYS A 335 -0.44 -18.36 -47.56
C LYS A 335 0.25 -19.40 -46.69
N HIS A 336 0.62 -19.02 -45.48
CA HIS A 336 1.25 -19.93 -44.52
C HIS A 336 0.59 -19.80 -43.15
N ARG A 337 0.22 -20.93 -42.54
CA ARG A 337 -0.33 -20.98 -41.20
C ARG A 337 0.81 -21.11 -40.20
N THR A 338 0.87 -20.21 -39.23
CA THR A 338 1.91 -20.18 -38.19
C THR A 338 1.30 -19.84 -36.83
N ALA A 339 2.01 -20.18 -35.76
CA ALA A 339 1.73 -19.65 -34.43
C ALA A 339 2.27 -18.22 -34.31
N ALA A 340 1.51 -17.34 -33.68
CA ALA A 340 1.90 -15.99 -33.31
C ALA A 340 1.69 -15.77 -31.80
N VAL A 341 2.51 -14.92 -31.20
CA VAL A 341 2.33 -14.45 -29.84
C VAL A 341 1.72 -13.06 -29.91
N ALA A 342 0.61 -12.85 -29.19
CA ALA A 342 -0.01 -11.53 -29.12
C ALA A 342 0.86 -10.58 -28.28
N ASP A 343 1.25 -9.45 -28.86
CA ASP A 343 1.92 -8.36 -28.18
C ASP A 343 1.03 -7.11 -28.23
N THR A 344 0.48 -6.72 -27.07
CA THR A 344 -0.41 -5.56 -26.95
C THR A 344 0.41 -4.28 -27.01
N GLY A 345 0.84 -3.88 -28.21
CA GLY A 345 1.59 -2.64 -28.44
C GLY A 345 2.53 -2.65 -29.64
N ALA A 346 2.79 -3.82 -30.23
CA ALA A 346 3.64 -3.91 -31.41
C ALA A 346 2.96 -3.28 -32.64
N GLN A 347 3.65 -2.33 -33.28
CA GLN A 347 3.26 -1.78 -34.59
C GLN A 347 3.85 -2.58 -35.76
N VAL A 348 4.75 -3.53 -35.48
CA VAL A 348 5.50 -4.30 -36.46
C VAL A 348 5.51 -5.76 -36.04
N CYS A 349 5.21 -6.66 -36.97
CA CYS A 349 5.38 -8.10 -36.76
C CYS A 349 6.80 -8.53 -37.12
N VAL A 350 7.46 -9.29 -36.23
CA VAL A 350 8.79 -9.85 -36.50
C VAL A 350 8.67 -11.36 -36.73
N ALA A 351 9.25 -11.82 -37.84
CA ALA A 351 9.26 -13.22 -38.22
C ALA A 351 10.69 -13.72 -38.48
N GLY A 352 10.93 -15.00 -38.18
CA GLY A 352 12.20 -15.66 -38.48
C GLY A 352 12.36 -15.99 -39.97
N ALA A 353 13.61 -16.25 -40.39
CA ALA A 353 13.96 -16.55 -41.78
C ALA A 353 13.19 -17.76 -42.37
N ALA A 354 12.77 -18.72 -41.55
CA ALA A 354 11.98 -19.86 -41.99
C ALA A 354 10.60 -19.46 -42.57
N LEU A 355 10.01 -18.37 -42.09
CA LEU A 355 8.74 -17.88 -42.61
C LEU A 355 8.89 -17.28 -44.01
N LEU A 356 10.05 -16.66 -44.30
CA LEU A 356 10.35 -16.13 -45.64
C LEU A 356 10.31 -17.24 -46.68
N SER A 357 10.99 -18.37 -46.41
CA SER A 357 10.95 -19.54 -47.28
C SER A 357 9.54 -20.10 -47.43
N SER A 358 8.79 -20.16 -46.34
CA SER A 358 7.42 -20.70 -46.33
C SER A 358 6.42 -19.83 -47.12
N LEU A 359 6.70 -18.53 -47.25
CA LEU A 359 5.93 -17.57 -48.03
C LEU A 359 6.54 -17.29 -49.42
N ASN A 360 7.61 -17.99 -49.80
CA ASN A 360 8.38 -17.78 -51.03
C ASN A 360 8.86 -16.33 -51.21
N ILE A 361 9.25 -15.67 -50.12
CA ILE A 361 9.77 -14.30 -50.12
C ILE A 361 11.27 -14.32 -50.36
N GLN A 362 11.70 -13.75 -51.47
CA GLN A 362 13.12 -13.59 -51.78
C GLN A 362 13.70 -12.36 -51.04
N PRO A 363 14.96 -12.40 -50.60
CA PRO A 363 15.60 -11.25 -49.92
C PRO A 363 15.55 -9.95 -50.73
N THR A 364 15.57 -10.04 -52.06
CA THR A 364 15.48 -8.89 -52.98
C THR A 364 14.11 -8.21 -52.97
N GLN A 365 13.07 -8.85 -52.44
CA GLN A 365 11.72 -8.29 -52.30
C GLN A 365 11.53 -7.54 -50.97
N LEU A 366 12.50 -7.62 -50.07
CA LEU A 366 12.46 -6.93 -48.79
C LEU A 366 12.89 -5.46 -48.97
N GLN A 367 12.14 -4.55 -48.37
CA GLN A 367 12.48 -3.15 -48.28
C GLN A 367 13.45 -2.91 -47.13
N GLY A 368 14.35 -1.95 -47.28
CA GLY A 368 15.22 -1.51 -46.19
C GLY A 368 14.38 -1.08 -44.98
N CYS A 369 14.78 -1.51 -43.78
CA CYS A 369 14.10 -1.16 -42.54
C CYS A 369 15.06 -0.45 -41.58
N ALA A 370 14.51 0.38 -40.69
CA ALA A 370 15.28 0.90 -39.56
C ALA A 370 15.78 -0.27 -38.70
N GLY A 371 16.92 -0.08 -38.03
CA GLY A 371 17.46 -1.10 -37.13
C GLY A 371 16.50 -1.37 -35.98
N LEU A 372 16.09 -2.62 -35.81
CA LEU A 372 15.34 -3.04 -34.63
C LEU A 372 16.31 -3.29 -33.47
N ARG A 373 15.82 -3.09 -32.26
CA ARG A 373 16.53 -3.43 -31.03
C ARG A 373 15.64 -4.31 -30.17
N ASP A 374 16.25 -5.22 -29.42
CA ASP A 374 15.50 -6.02 -28.45
C ASP A 374 15.20 -5.22 -27.16
N VAL A 375 14.54 -5.87 -26.20
CA VAL A 375 14.19 -5.29 -24.90
C VAL A 375 15.42 -4.91 -24.07
N ALA A 376 16.60 -5.48 -24.38
CA ALA A 376 17.88 -5.15 -23.76
C ALA A 376 18.67 -4.07 -24.55
N ASP A 377 18.04 -3.41 -25.53
CA ASP A 377 18.64 -2.41 -26.42
C ASP A 377 19.76 -2.96 -27.34
N LEU A 378 19.83 -4.28 -27.52
CA LEU A 378 20.79 -4.91 -28.42
C LEU A 378 20.28 -4.83 -29.87
N PRO A 379 21.15 -4.45 -30.83
CA PRO A 379 20.75 -4.34 -32.23
C PRO A 379 20.41 -5.72 -32.79
N LEU A 380 19.23 -5.84 -33.37
CA LEU A 380 18.78 -7.03 -34.08
C LEU A 380 19.13 -6.90 -35.57
N ARG A 381 19.77 -7.93 -36.12
CA ARG A 381 20.07 -7.98 -37.56
C ARG A 381 18.79 -8.23 -38.35
N CYS A 382 18.24 -7.16 -38.90
CA CYS A 382 17.06 -7.23 -39.75
C CYS A 382 17.45 -7.53 -41.20
N LEU A 383 16.74 -8.46 -41.84
CA LEU A 383 16.93 -8.75 -43.27
C LEU A 383 16.21 -7.73 -44.16
N GLY A 384 15.17 -7.08 -43.64
CA GLY A 384 14.36 -6.06 -44.30
C GLY A 384 12.90 -6.16 -43.85
N SER A 385 11.99 -5.51 -44.56
CA SER A 385 10.55 -5.48 -44.26
C SER A 385 9.70 -5.65 -45.51
N CYS A 386 8.49 -6.21 -45.36
CA CYS A 386 7.51 -6.31 -46.42
C CYS A 386 6.10 -6.23 -45.82
N ARG A 387 5.15 -5.64 -46.55
CA ARG A 387 3.74 -5.61 -46.15
C ARG A 387 3.09 -6.97 -46.33
N CYS A 388 2.36 -7.45 -45.33
CA CYS A 388 1.64 -8.72 -45.39
C CYS A 388 0.24 -8.59 -44.82
N ASP A 389 -0.63 -9.54 -45.17
CA ASP A 389 -1.97 -9.66 -44.59
C ASP A 389 -1.96 -10.80 -43.57
N ILE A 390 -2.40 -10.51 -42.34
CA ILE A 390 -2.56 -11.49 -41.27
C ILE A 390 -4.04 -11.81 -41.09
N TYR A 391 -4.38 -13.09 -41.17
CA TYR A 391 -5.73 -13.59 -41.04
C TYR A 391 -5.92 -14.33 -39.72
N LEU A 392 -6.97 -13.97 -38.98
CA LEU A 392 -7.38 -14.61 -37.73
C LEU A 392 -8.91 -14.66 -37.66
N GLY A 393 -9.48 -15.87 -37.52
CA GLY A 393 -10.93 -16.03 -37.37
C GLY A 393 -11.77 -15.47 -38.52
N GLY A 394 -11.25 -15.46 -39.75
CA GLY A 394 -11.95 -14.90 -40.93
C GLY A 394 -11.77 -13.38 -41.12
N HIS A 395 -11.13 -12.69 -40.18
CA HIS A 395 -10.75 -11.29 -40.32
C HIS A 395 -9.32 -11.16 -40.85
N ALA A 396 -9.02 -10.08 -41.56
CA ALA A 396 -7.70 -9.79 -42.12
C ALA A 396 -7.24 -8.38 -41.73
N THR A 397 -5.98 -8.25 -41.35
CA THR A 397 -5.33 -6.96 -41.06
C THR A 397 -4.01 -6.88 -41.83
N GLN A 398 -3.75 -5.74 -42.45
CA GLN A 398 -2.46 -5.46 -43.09
C GLN A 398 -1.44 -5.00 -42.05
N GLN A 399 -0.23 -5.56 -42.12
CA GLN A 399 0.91 -5.24 -41.26
C GLN A 399 2.14 -4.92 -42.10
#